data_AF-A0A349KY78-F1
#
_entry.id   AF-A0A349KY78-F1
#
_cell.length_a   1.000
_cell.length_b   1.000
_cell.length_c   1.000
_cell.angle_alpha   90.00
_cell.angle_beta   90.00
_cell.angle_gamma   90.00
#
_symmetry.space_group_name_H-M   'P 1'
#
loop_
_entity.id
_entity.type
_entity.pdbx_description
1 polymer ?
#
loop_
_entity_poly.entity_id
_entity_poly.type
_entity_poly.pdbx_seq_one_letter_code
_entity_poly.pdbx_strand_id
1 'polypeptide(L)' 'ADTAPNPEDQLMLRRSLEQALGGLDEREQRVVQMYYEFELSYKEIAAVLDLTDARVCQINKGALGKMKATLQSA' A
#
# COMPACT_ATOMS: atom_id res chain seq x y z
N ALA A 1 -30.52 10.89 -0.48
CA ALA A 1 -29.82 10.09 -1.50
C ALA A 1 -28.89 11.04 -2.23
N ASP A 2 -27.67 11.18 -1.71
CA ASP A 2 -26.51 11.69 -2.43
C ASP A 2 -25.31 11.42 -1.52
N THR A 3 -24.60 10.32 -1.75
CA THR A 3 -23.40 9.98 -0.97
C THR A 3 -22.34 9.46 -1.93
N ALA A 4 -22.23 10.11 -3.09
CA ALA A 4 -20.98 10.12 -3.81
C ALA A 4 -20.06 11.11 -3.07
N PRO A 5 -18.85 10.71 -2.65
CA PRO A 5 -17.88 11.64 -2.10
C PRO A 5 -17.68 12.77 -3.12
N ASN A 6 -17.73 14.02 -2.65
CA ASN A 6 -17.61 15.15 -3.55
C ASN A 6 -16.20 15.14 -4.20
N PRO A 7 -15.98 15.83 -5.33
CA PRO A 7 -14.69 15.81 -6.02
C PRO A 7 -13.50 16.27 -5.16
N GLU A 8 -13.75 17.13 -4.16
CA GLU A 8 -12.73 17.62 -3.23
C GLU A 8 -12.31 16.52 -2.24
N ASP A 9 -13.27 15.77 -1.68
CA ASP A 9 -13.01 14.63 -0.80
C ASP A 9 -12.19 13.55 -1.51
N GLN A 10 -12.50 13.28 -2.78
CA GLN A 10 -11.75 12.33 -3.60
C GLN A 10 -10.31 12.80 -3.85
N LEU A 11 -10.11 14.09 -4.07
CA LEU A 11 -8.79 14.69 -4.26
C LEU A 11 -7.97 14.64 -2.97
N MET A 12 -8.58 14.95 -1.82
CA MET A 12 -7.93 14.86 -0.52
C MET A 12 -7.53 13.41 -0.21
N LEU A 13 -8.43 12.45 -0.42
CA LEU A 13 -8.13 11.03 -0.23
C LEU A 13 -6.96 10.57 -1.10
N ARG A 14 -6.94 10.96 -2.39
CA ARG A 14 -5.83 10.64 -3.29
C ARG A 14 -4.51 11.21 -2.79
N ARG A 15 -4.47 12.47 -2.38
CA ARG A 15 -3.25 13.10 -1.84
C ARG A 15 -2.74 12.41 -0.58
N SER A 16 -3.64 12.08 0.35
CA SER A 16 -3.27 11.38 1.59
C SER A 16 -2.72 9.98 1.29
N LEU A 17 -3.28 9.27 0.30
CA LEU A 17 -2.76 7.97 -0.16
C LEU A 17 -1.40 8.11 -0.85
N GLU A 18 -1.22 9.11 -1.72
CA GLU A 18 0.06 9.41 -2.36
C GLU A 18 1.15 9.69 -1.32
N GLN A 19 0.83 10.48 -0.28
CA GLN A 19 1.75 10.75 0.82
C GLN A 19 2.08 9.49 1.62
N ALA A 20 1.07 8.66 1.92
CA ALA A 20 1.26 7.41 2.65
C ALA A 20 2.14 6.41 1.88
N LEU A 21 1.91 6.28 0.56
CA LEU A 21 2.72 5.44 -0.33
C LEU A 21 4.15 6.00 -0.47
N GLY A 22 4.30 7.32 -0.57
CA GLY A 22 5.61 7.99 -0.63
C GLY A 22 6.46 7.84 0.64
N GLY A 23 5.84 7.52 1.79
CA GLY A 23 6.54 7.23 3.05
C GLY A 23 7.07 5.79 3.17
N LEU A 24 6.75 4.91 2.23
CA LEU A 24 7.25 3.54 2.17
C LEU A 24 8.64 3.49 1.53
N ASP A 25 9.47 2.53 1.96
CA ASP A 25 10.72 2.26 1.24
C ASP A 25 10.47 1.57 -0.11
N GLU A 26 11.48 1.55 -0.99
CA GLU A 26 11.34 0.97 -2.33
C GLU A 26 10.85 -0.48 -2.33
N ARG A 27 11.25 -1.27 -1.32
CA ARG A 27 10.89 -2.69 -1.23
C ARG A 27 9.44 -2.85 -0.80
N GLU A 28 9.00 -2.06 0.18
CA GLU A 28 7.61 -1.98 0.63
C GLU A 28 6.70 -1.54 -0.50
N GLN A 29 7.04 -0.45 -1.21
CA GLN A 29 6.27 0.03 -2.36
C GLN A 29 6.11 -1.06 -3.42
N ARG A 30 7.19 -1.79 -3.73
CA ARG A 30 7.15 -2.85 -4.73
C ARG A 30 6.29 -4.03 -4.30
N VAL A 31 6.33 -4.44 -3.03
CA VAL A 31 5.46 -5.49 -2.49
C VAL A 31 3.99 -5.06 -2.52
N VAL A 32 3.69 -3.83 -2.11
CA VAL A 32 2.32 -3.26 -2.15
C VAL A 32 1.81 -3.20 -3.58
N GLN A 33 2.60 -2.70 -4.53
CA GLN A 33 2.22 -2.64 -5.94
C GLN A 33 1.93 -4.05 -6.50
N MET A 34 2.83 -5.01 -6.27
CA MET A 34 2.60 -6.38 -6.75
C MET A 34 1.36 -7.03 -6.16
N TYR A 35 1.06 -6.77 -4.88
CA TYR A 35 -0.10 -7.38 -4.23
C TYR A 35 -1.42 -6.71 -4.61
N TYR A 36 -1.47 -5.38 -4.67
CA TYR A 36 -2.72 -4.63 -4.86
C TYR A 36 -2.99 -4.21 -6.30
N GLU A 37 -1.96 -3.91 -7.10
CA GLU A 37 -2.11 -3.50 -8.51
C GLU A 37 -2.04 -4.72 -9.42
N PHE A 38 -1.07 -5.60 -9.21
CA PHE A 38 -0.85 -6.79 -10.06
C PHE A 38 -1.51 -8.06 -9.52
N GLU A 39 -2.24 -7.98 -8.41
CA GLU A 39 -2.99 -9.08 -7.79
C GLU A 39 -2.16 -10.36 -7.54
N LEU A 40 -0.84 -10.22 -7.38
CA LEU A 40 0.05 -11.36 -7.15
C LEU A 40 -0.13 -11.89 -5.72
N SER A 41 -0.12 -13.22 -5.59
CA SER A 41 -0.07 -13.88 -4.29
C SER A 41 1.30 -13.68 -3.61
N TYR A 42 1.37 -13.85 -2.28
CA TYR A 42 2.64 -13.78 -1.56
C TYR A 42 3.69 -14.77 -2.07
N LYS A 43 3.27 -15.92 -2.59
CA LYS A 43 4.15 -16.93 -3.17
C LYS A 43 4.77 -16.45 -4.49
N GLU A 44 3.98 -15.80 -5.34
CA GLU A 44 4.47 -15.24 -6.60
C GLU A 44 5.39 -14.04 -6.36
N ILE A 45 5.03 -13.17 -5.42
CA ILE A 45 5.86 -12.04 -4.98
C ILE A 45 7.19 -12.54 -4.41
N ALA A 46 7.15 -13.58 -3.58
CA ALA A 46 8.33 -14.20 -2.99
C ALA A 46 9.28 -14.72 -4.08
N ALA A 47 8.75 -15.38 -5.11
CA ALA A 47 9.53 -15.83 -6.25
C ALA A 47 10.13 -14.67 -7.06
N VAL A 48 9.39 -13.58 -7.28
CA VAL A 48 9.87 -12.39 -8.02
C VAL A 48 10.99 -11.66 -7.28
N LEU A 49 10.92 -11.59 -5.96
CA LEU A 49 11.88 -10.84 -5.13
C LEU A 49 13.00 -11.69 -4.51
N ASP A 50 13.03 -12.99 -4.79
CA ASP A 50 13.93 -13.96 -4.16
C ASP A 50 13.84 -13.90 -2.62
N LEU A 51 12.60 -14.00 -2.11
CA LEU A 51 12.26 -13.98 -0.69
C LEU A 51 11.42 -15.20 -0.31
N THR A 52 11.10 -15.34 0.98
CA THR A 52 10.10 -16.29 1.46
C THR A 52 8.72 -15.63 1.58
N ASP A 53 7.64 -16.41 1.44
CA ASP A 53 6.26 -15.94 1.65
C ASP A 53 6.08 -15.23 3.00
N ALA A 54 6.71 -15.77 4.06
CA ALA A 54 6.69 -15.18 5.39
C ALA A 54 7.34 -13.78 5.40
N ARG A 55 8.44 -13.59 4.66
CA ARG A 55 9.10 -12.30 4.57
C ARG A 55 8.26 -11.29 3.78
N VAL A 56 7.59 -11.71 2.71
CA VAL A 56 6.66 -10.86 1.95
C VAL A 56 5.50 -10.42 2.83
N CYS A 57 4.89 -11.34 3.59
CA CYS A 57 3.81 -11.03 4.53
C CYS A 57 4.25 -9.98 5.59
N GLN A 58 5.45 -10.11 6.14
CA GLN A 58 6.01 -9.14 7.09
C GLN A 58 6.22 -7.76 6.45
N ILE A 59 6.77 -7.72 5.23
CA ILE A 59 6.97 -6.45 4.50
C ILE A 59 5.62 -5.78 4.24
N ASN A 60 4.62 -6.52 3.73
CA ASN A 60 3.30 -5.97 3.47
C ASN A 60 2.64 -5.44 4.75
N LYS A 61 2.72 -6.21 5.85
CA LYS A 61 2.20 -5.77 7.15
C LYS A 61 2.90 -4.51 7.68
N GLY A 62 4.22 -4.41 7.51
CA GLY A 62 5.00 -3.23 7.87
C GLY A 62 4.59 -2.01 7.06
N ALA A 63 4.45 -2.17 5.74
CA ALA A 63 4.00 -1.13 4.83
C ALA A 63 2.60 -0.61 5.20
N LEU A 64 1.63 -1.49 5.40
CA LEU A 64 0.27 -1.11 5.83
C LEU A 64 0.27 -0.40 7.18
N GLY A 65 1.14 -0.81 8.11
CA GLY A 65 1.33 -0.13 9.39
C GLY A 65 1.82 1.31 9.23
N LYS A 66 2.83 1.53 8.38
CA LYS A 66 3.35 2.87 8.06
C LYS A 66 2.29 3.73 7.37
N MET A 67 1.62 3.20 6.35
CA MET A 67 0.54 3.91 5.64
C MET A 67 -0.57 4.32 6.61
N LYS A 68 -0.99 3.42 7.51
CA LYS A 68 -1.99 3.72 8.53
C LYS A 68 -1.54 4.85 9.44
N ALA A 69 -0.30 4.83 9.92
CA ALA A 69 0.23 5.90 10.76
C ALA A 69 0.20 7.25 10.02
N THR A 70 0.60 7.29 8.74
CA THR A 70 0.55 8.51 7.93
C THR A 70 -0.88 9.01 7.74
N LEU A 71 -1.82 8.14 7.39
CA LEU A 71 -3.23 8.50 7.19
C LEU A 71 -3.95 8.93 8.47
N GLN A 72 -3.49 8.47 9.64
CA GLN A 72 -4.03 8.92 10.94
C GLN A 72 -3.43 10.25 11.41
N SER A 73 -2.28 10.64 10.85
CA SER A 73 -1.60 11.92 11.15
C SER A 73 -1.90 13.03 10.14
N ALA A 74 -2.61 12.72 9.06
CA ALA A 74 -3.09 13.66 8.04
C ALA A 74 -4.49 14.17 8.40
#